data_AF-A0A4Y7PWZ4-F1
#
_entry.id   AF-A0A4Y7PWZ4-F1
#
_cell.length_a   1.000
_cell.length_b   1.000
_cell.length_c   1.000
_cell.angle_alpha   90.00
_cell.angle_beta   90.00
_cell.angle_gamma   90.00
#
_symmetry.space_group_name_H-M   'P 1'
#
loop_
_entity.id
_entity.type
_entity.pdbx_description
1 polymer ?
#
loop_
_entity_poly.entity_id
_entity_poly.type
_entity_poly.pdbx_seq_one_letter_code
_entity_poly.pdbx_strand_id
1 'polypeptide(L)'
;MKISQTSVLHDNDSDVKHTLPTRGYLAFPPGTPVKSPSLLHHIIQQERLETLKPSSSPASSSPSTTQHNQTRPPPPPSPAPSPSSRSPPTPGSHSESKYASESLKGEKHWVRSGGFLRTPAGRRDPVRTAYVRRLVDEEDREAEVRRRWDGYEERWADLISRVGREGEVFRWEDLPWPILPSTTTTITGTKTSSFGSPFASNQNHRHHQKPTTIKSPSELTKHSISSFLFESLSLPENVANKVTRKDRIRATLLRWHPDKLGGVLARVPEGSGDGDGGSEGGEGGERVKVKEGIERVVMALMALGDEEKCAEKA
;
A
#
# COMPACT_ATOMS: atom_id res chain seq x y z
N MET A 1 55.06 20.83 7.06
CA MET A 1 54.44 19.49 7.17
C MET A 1 53.75 19.39 8.53
N LYS A 2 52.41 19.41 8.57
CA LYS A 2 51.62 19.27 9.80
C LYS A 2 50.84 17.96 9.70
N ILE A 3 51.12 17.03 10.61
CA ILE A 3 50.45 15.73 10.70
C ILE A 3 49.28 15.94 11.68
N SER A 4 48.05 15.85 11.20
CA SER A 4 46.86 15.92 12.06
C SER A 4 46.49 14.51 12.48
N GLN A 5 46.48 14.27 13.79
CA GLN A 5 46.04 13.02 14.41
C GLN A 5 44.52 12.93 14.36
N THR A 6 44.00 11.83 13.81
CA THR A 6 42.59 11.44 13.88
C THR A 6 42.38 10.53 15.09
N SER A 7 41.58 10.99 16.04
CA SER A 7 41.15 10.21 17.21
C SER A 7 40.03 9.24 16.80
N VAL A 8 40.28 7.95 17.04
CA VAL A 8 39.31 6.86 16.87
C VAL A 8 38.55 6.69 18.19
N LEU A 9 37.27 7.06 18.20
CA LEU A 9 36.34 6.75 19.30
C LEU A 9 36.01 5.25 19.24
N HIS A 10 36.37 4.53 20.30
CA HIS A 10 35.91 3.17 20.57
C HIS A 10 34.54 3.25 21.25
N ASP A 11 33.49 2.77 20.58
CA ASP A 11 32.20 2.49 21.22
C ASP A 11 32.31 1.16 21.98
N ASN A 12 32.19 1.24 23.31
CA ASN A 12 32.08 0.11 24.21
C ASN A 12 30.63 -0.41 24.18
N ASP A 13 30.40 -1.48 23.43
CA ASP A 13 29.16 -2.25 23.45
C ASP A 13 29.09 -3.08 24.75
N SER A 14 28.30 -2.61 25.71
CA SER A 14 28.09 -3.28 26.98
C SER A 14 26.85 -4.14 26.88
N ASP A 15 27.06 -5.46 26.83
CA ASP A 15 26.08 -6.53 26.82
C ASP A 15 25.22 -6.53 28.11
N VAL A 16 24.14 -5.74 28.11
CA VAL A 16 23.15 -5.71 29.19
C VAL A 16 22.11 -6.80 28.96
N LYS A 17 22.29 -7.92 29.66
CA LYS A 17 21.32 -9.03 29.72
C LYS A 17 20.02 -8.56 30.39
N HIS A 18 19.03 -8.22 29.57
CA HIS A 18 17.67 -7.93 30.04
C HIS A 18 16.99 -9.22 30.54
N THR A 19 16.81 -9.32 31.86
CA THR A 19 15.92 -10.30 32.49
C THR A 19 14.50 -9.73 32.48
N LEU A 20 13.56 -10.42 31.83
CA LEU A 20 12.15 -10.01 31.73
C LEU A 20 11.37 -10.45 32.99
N PRO A 21 10.71 -9.52 33.72
CA PRO A 21 9.78 -9.90 34.78
C PRO A 21 8.40 -10.28 34.22
N THR A 22 7.92 -11.42 34.72
CA THR A 22 6.62 -12.01 34.45
C THR A 22 5.49 -11.21 35.15
N ARG A 23 4.40 -10.95 34.39
CA ARG A 23 3.00 -10.70 34.82
C ARG A 23 2.61 -9.33 35.40
N GLY A 24 1.58 -8.71 34.78
CA GLY A 24 0.78 -7.61 35.35
C GLY A 24 -0.30 -7.04 34.40
N TYR A 25 -1.52 -7.54 34.55
CA TYR A 25 -2.84 -7.15 34.02
C TYR A 25 -3.03 -5.77 33.35
N LEU A 26 -3.40 -5.79 32.05
CA LEU A 26 -4.26 -4.79 31.41
C LEU A 26 -5.38 -5.55 30.67
N ALA A 27 -6.63 -5.43 31.16
CA ALA A 27 -7.80 -6.00 30.50
C ALA A 27 -8.31 -5.03 29.43
N PHE A 28 -8.34 -5.46 28.18
CA PHE A 28 -8.96 -4.73 27.07
C PHE A 28 -10.35 -5.34 26.73
N PRO A 29 -11.36 -4.53 26.37
CA PRO A 29 -12.66 -5.03 25.95
C PRO A 29 -12.58 -5.82 24.62
N PRO A 30 -13.42 -6.84 24.40
CA PRO A 30 -13.39 -7.65 23.18
C PRO A 30 -13.79 -6.83 21.95
N GLY A 31 -12.87 -6.67 20.99
CA GLY A 31 -13.12 -6.03 19.71
C GLY A 31 -13.93 -6.93 18.77
N THR A 32 -14.94 -6.36 18.12
CA THR A 32 -15.74 -7.05 17.09
C THR A 32 -14.94 -7.22 15.79
N PRO A 33 -15.06 -8.37 15.09
CA PRO A 33 -14.30 -8.62 13.88
C PRO A 33 -14.81 -7.79 12.69
N VAL A 34 -13.92 -7.00 12.09
CA VAL A 34 -14.16 -6.31 10.81
C VAL A 34 -13.81 -7.27 9.68
N LYS A 35 -14.77 -7.58 8.82
CA LYS A 35 -14.57 -8.33 7.58
C LYS A 35 -14.00 -7.38 6.52
N SER A 36 -12.72 -7.51 6.20
CA SER A 36 -12.11 -6.83 5.05
C SER A 36 -12.29 -7.68 3.78
N PRO A 37 -12.83 -7.12 2.69
CA PRO A 37 -12.84 -7.79 1.39
C PRO A 37 -11.46 -7.62 0.72
N SER A 38 -10.72 -8.71 0.57
CA SER A 38 -9.47 -8.76 -0.20
C SER A 38 -9.78 -8.82 -1.69
N LEU A 39 -9.76 -7.67 -2.36
CA LEU A 39 -10.04 -7.52 -3.80
C LEU A 39 -8.77 -7.77 -4.67
N LEU A 40 -7.58 -7.75 -4.06
CA LEU A 40 -6.30 -7.92 -4.75
C LEU A 40 -6.03 -9.34 -5.29
N HIS A 41 -6.77 -10.37 -4.83
CA HIS A 41 -6.55 -11.74 -5.28
C HIS A 41 -7.24 -12.09 -6.61
N HIS A 42 -8.13 -11.25 -7.13
CA HIS A 42 -8.89 -11.56 -8.35
C HIS A 42 -8.19 -11.10 -9.64
N ILE A 43 -7.53 -9.93 -9.63
CA ILE A 43 -6.93 -9.35 -10.83
C ILE A 43 -5.71 -10.15 -11.32
N ILE A 44 -4.94 -10.76 -10.40
CA ILE A 44 -3.78 -11.58 -10.77
C ILE A 44 -4.19 -12.98 -11.27
N GLN A 45 -5.40 -13.46 -10.98
CA GLN A 45 -5.87 -14.77 -11.48
C GLN A 45 -6.47 -14.74 -12.88
N GLN A 46 -6.91 -13.58 -13.39
CA GLN A 46 -7.53 -13.50 -14.72
C GLN A 46 -6.54 -13.66 -15.89
N GLU A 47 -5.24 -13.37 -15.70
CA GLU A 47 -4.23 -13.57 -16.77
C GLU A 47 -3.83 -15.05 -16.99
N ARG A 48 -4.28 -16.00 -16.16
CA ARG A 48 -3.91 -17.42 -16.30
C ARG A 48 -4.93 -18.29 -17.05
N LEU A 49 -6.02 -17.73 -17.56
CA LEU A 49 -7.10 -18.51 -18.20
C LEU A 49 -7.37 -18.22 -19.68
N GLU A 50 -6.63 -17.32 -20.35
CA GLU A 50 -6.93 -16.93 -21.75
C GLU A 50 -5.93 -17.43 -22.81
N THR A 51 -5.24 -18.56 -22.59
CA THR A 51 -4.42 -19.20 -23.64
C THR A 51 -4.84 -20.63 -23.96
N LEU A 52 -6.12 -20.89 -24.27
CA LEU A 52 -6.50 -22.06 -25.08
C LEU A 52 -7.66 -21.72 -26.02
N LYS A 53 -7.31 -21.54 -27.31
CA LYS A 53 -8.20 -21.38 -28.46
C LYS A 53 -8.80 -22.74 -28.87
N PRO A 54 -10.02 -22.81 -29.45
CA PRO A 54 -10.77 -24.05 -29.62
C PRO A 54 -10.33 -24.80 -30.88
N SER A 55 -10.18 -26.12 -30.75
CA SER A 55 -10.10 -27.05 -31.88
C SER A 55 -11.29 -27.99 -31.83
N SER A 56 -12.17 -27.82 -32.81
CA SER A 56 -13.32 -28.66 -33.10
C SER A 56 -12.88 -29.97 -33.78
N SER A 57 -13.29 -31.12 -33.24
CA SER A 57 -13.79 -32.27 -34.02
C SER A 57 -14.21 -33.45 -33.12
N PRO A 58 -15.06 -34.37 -33.63
CA PRO A 58 -16.13 -34.97 -32.84
C PRO A 58 -15.94 -36.45 -32.49
N ALA A 59 -16.79 -36.90 -31.56
CA ALA A 59 -17.34 -38.24 -31.40
C ALA A 59 -16.36 -39.44 -31.39
N SER A 60 -16.16 -40.03 -30.20
CA SER A 60 -16.17 -41.49 -30.08
C SER A 60 -16.53 -41.94 -28.66
N SER A 61 -17.52 -42.80 -28.65
CA SER A 61 -18.16 -43.66 -27.65
C SER A 61 -17.25 -44.50 -26.73
N SER A 62 -17.71 -44.61 -25.47
CA SER A 62 -17.76 -45.82 -24.62
C SER A 62 -16.48 -46.29 -23.89
N PRO A 63 -16.55 -47.26 -22.95
CA PRO A 63 -17.30 -47.24 -21.68
C PRO A 63 -16.45 -47.79 -20.48
N SER A 64 -17.01 -47.68 -19.26
CA SER A 64 -16.83 -48.62 -18.11
C SER A 64 -15.43 -49.10 -17.69
N THR A 65 -15.00 -48.74 -16.47
CA THR A 65 -14.07 -49.60 -15.68
C THR A 65 -14.45 -49.57 -14.20
N THR A 66 -15.33 -50.51 -13.87
CA THR A 66 -15.24 -51.49 -12.77
C THR A 66 -14.39 -51.14 -11.55
N GLN A 67 -15.11 -50.98 -10.44
CA GLN A 67 -14.65 -51.16 -9.07
C GLN A 67 -13.94 -52.50 -8.88
N HIS A 68 -12.73 -52.48 -8.33
CA HIS A 68 -12.08 -53.68 -7.80
C HIS A 68 -11.82 -53.49 -6.30
N ASN A 69 -12.72 -54.05 -5.49
CA ASN A 69 -12.52 -54.29 -4.06
C ASN A 69 -11.42 -55.35 -3.91
N GLN A 70 -10.21 -54.94 -3.51
CA GLN A 70 -9.21 -55.85 -2.98
C GLN A 70 -9.31 -55.91 -1.46
N THR A 71 -9.81 -57.04 -0.99
CA THR A 71 -9.77 -57.49 0.41
C THR A 71 -8.32 -57.67 0.83
N ARG A 72 -7.80 -56.72 1.61
CA ARG A 72 -6.46 -56.79 2.22
C ARG A 72 -6.53 -57.60 3.53
N PRO A 73 -5.63 -58.56 3.77
CA PRO A 73 -5.58 -59.31 5.02
C PRO A 73 -5.22 -58.39 6.22
N PRO A 74 -5.69 -58.72 7.44
CA PRO A 74 -5.42 -57.93 8.62
C PRO A 74 -3.91 -57.96 8.97
N PRO A 75 -3.30 -56.82 9.31
CA PRO A 75 -1.92 -56.78 9.78
C PRO A 75 -1.77 -57.45 11.16
N PRO A 76 -0.61 -58.05 11.45
CA PRO A 76 -0.33 -58.64 12.76
C PRO A 76 -0.35 -57.59 13.88
N PRO A 77 -0.68 -57.99 15.12
CA PRO A 77 -0.75 -57.07 16.25
C PRO A 77 0.63 -56.45 16.52
N SER A 78 0.70 -55.13 16.41
CA SER A 78 1.89 -54.35 16.75
C SER A 78 2.27 -54.56 18.23
N PRO A 79 3.57 -54.71 18.55
CA PRO A 79 4.03 -54.80 19.92
C PRO A 79 3.67 -53.55 20.71
N ALA A 80 3.28 -53.75 21.97
CA ALA A 80 2.84 -52.71 22.87
C ALA A 80 3.84 -51.53 22.91
N PRO A 81 3.36 -50.27 22.89
CA PRO A 81 4.22 -49.10 22.92
C PRO A 81 4.98 -49.07 24.26
N SER A 82 6.30 -49.21 24.18
CA SER A 82 7.19 -48.92 25.31
C SER A 82 6.90 -47.52 25.86
N PRO A 83 6.93 -47.31 27.19
CA PRO A 83 6.73 -46.00 27.79
C PRO A 83 7.89 -45.07 27.44
N SER A 84 7.80 -44.42 26.27
CA SER A 84 8.65 -43.31 25.89
C SER A 84 8.51 -42.21 26.93
N SER A 85 9.65 -41.82 27.51
CA SER A 85 9.81 -40.65 28.37
C SER A 85 9.29 -39.41 27.66
N ARG A 86 8.02 -39.07 27.92
CA ARG A 86 7.43 -37.78 27.53
C ARG A 86 8.10 -36.70 28.36
N SER A 87 9.08 -36.02 27.77
CA SER A 87 9.50 -34.71 28.27
C SER A 87 8.26 -33.82 28.36
N PRO A 88 8.00 -33.14 29.49
CA PRO A 88 6.83 -32.29 29.64
C PRO A 88 6.87 -31.22 28.53
N PRO A 89 5.76 -31.01 27.79
CA PRO A 89 5.70 -29.98 26.76
C PRO A 89 5.98 -28.63 27.43
N THR A 90 7.03 -27.93 27.00
CA THR A 90 7.37 -26.59 27.50
C THR A 90 6.24 -25.62 27.13
N PRO A 91 5.37 -25.18 28.08
CA PRO A 91 4.14 -24.45 27.75
C PRO A 91 4.35 -22.95 27.41
N GLY A 92 5.57 -22.51 27.11
CA GLY A 92 5.95 -21.10 27.28
C GLY A 92 5.94 -20.21 26.04
N SER A 93 6.38 -20.68 24.87
CA SER A 93 6.87 -19.74 23.83
C SER A 93 5.77 -19.04 23.02
N HIS A 94 4.71 -19.76 22.64
CA HIS A 94 3.65 -19.18 21.81
C HIS A 94 2.72 -18.23 22.58
N SER A 95 2.50 -18.47 23.87
CA SER A 95 1.70 -17.58 24.71
C SER A 95 2.41 -16.26 24.96
N GLU A 96 3.71 -16.30 25.30
CA GLU A 96 4.49 -15.10 25.60
C GLU A 96 4.59 -14.14 24.40
N SER A 97 4.79 -14.68 23.18
CA SER A 97 4.82 -13.87 21.96
C SER A 97 3.49 -13.14 21.70
N LYS A 98 2.35 -13.82 21.91
CA LYS A 98 1.02 -13.20 21.75
C LYS A 98 0.83 -12.06 22.75
N TYR A 99 1.11 -12.29 24.04
CA TYR A 99 0.98 -11.28 25.07
C TYR A 99 1.90 -10.07 24.83
N ALA A 100 3.14 -10.31 24.40
CA ALA A 100 4.06 -9.23 24.04
C ALA A 100 3.51 -8.38 22.87
N SER A 101 2.96 -9.02 21.84
CA SER A 101 2.36 -8.32 20.70
C SER A 101 1.12 -7.50 21.09
N GLU A 102 0.30 -8.01 22.00
CA GLU A 102 -0.89 -7.33 22.50
C GLU A 102 -0.53 -6.16 23.42
N SER A 103 0.47 -6.33 24.29
CA SER A 103 1.02 -5.24 25.12
C SER A 103 1.53 -4.10 24.24
N LEU A 104 2.30 -4.41 23.19
CA LEU A 104 2.83 -3.41 22.27
C LEU A 104 1.71 -2.66 21.53
N LYS A 105 0.62 -3.35 21.14
CA LYS A 105 -0.56 -2.69 20.54
C LYS A 105 -1.21 -1.70 21.50
N GLY A 106 -1.37 -2.10 22.77
CA GLY A 106 -1.91 -1.23 23.82
C GLY A 106 -1.03 0.00 24.06
N GLU A 107 0.30 -0.19 24.09
CA GLU A 107 1.28 0.90 24.23
C GLU A 107 1.24 1.88 23.07
N LYS A 108 1.22 1.38 21.83
CA LYS A 108 1.07 2.19 20.62
C LYS A 108 -0.21 3.03 20.65
N HIS A 109 -1.35 2.40 20.99
CA HIS A 109 -2.63 3.11 21.09
C HIS A 109 -2.61 4.21 22.16
N TRP A 110 -2.04 3.91 23.33
CA TRP A 110 -1.88 4.90 24.41
C TRP A 110 -1.02 6.09 23.98
N VAL A 111 0.12 5.83 23.33
CA VAL A 111 1.02 6.86 22.82
C VAL A 111 0.38 7.69 21.70
N ARG A 112 -0.37 7.05 20.78
CA ARG A 112 -1.13 7.73 19.72
C ARG A 112 -2.18 8.69 20.31
N SER A 113 -2.74 8.37 21.47
CA SER A 113 -3.68 9.23 22.21
C SER A 113 -3.00 10.38 22.98
N GLY A 114 -1.68 10.55 22.85
CA GLY A 114 -0.88 11.56 23.56
C GLY A 114 -0.36 11.12 24.93
N GLY A 115 -0.53 9.84 25.28
CA GLY A 115 -0.08 9.27 26.55
C GLY A 115 1.45 9.18 26.68
N PHE A 116 1.92 9.06 27.93
CA PHE A 116 3.31 8.70 28.25
C PHE A 116 3.34 7.31 28.89
N LEU A 117 4.30 6.49 28.49
CA LEU A 117 4.53 5.18 29.09
C LEU A 117 5.21 5.35 30.46
N ARG A 118 4.98 4.37 31.33
CA ARG A 118 5.53 4.36 32.69
C ARG A 118 6.43 3.14 32.89
N THR A 119 7.49 3.32 33.67
CA THR A 119 8.33 2.23 34.15
C THR A 119 7.59 1.41 35.22
N PRO A 120 8.08 0.22 35.58
CA PRO A 120 7.51 -0.57 36.68
C PRO A 120 7.45 0.18 38.02
N ALA A 121 8.34 1.16 38.23
CA ALA A 121 8.32 2.05 39.38
C ALA A 121 7.28 3.20 39.28
N GLY A 122 6.43 3.19 38.24
CA GLY A 122 5.38 4.19 37.99
C GLY A 122 5.89 5.54 37.44
N ARG A 123 7.20 5.71 37.23
CA ARG A 123 7.80 6.95 36.68
C ARG A 123 7.60 7.02 35.16
N ARG A 124 7.55 8.24 34.60
CA ARG A 124 7.47 8.41 33.13
C ARG A 124 8.73 7.87 32.46
N ASP A 125 8.56 7.14 31.38
CA ASP A 125 9.64 6.59 30.57
C ASP A 125 9.74 7.35 29.23
N PRO A 126 10.55 8.42 29.16
CA PRO A 126 10.64 9.24 27.95
C PRO A 126 11.31 8.48 26.80
N VAL A 127 12.25 7.58 27.10
CA VAL A 127 13.01 6.83 26.09
C VAL A 127 12.10 5.82 25.41
N ARG A 128 11.38 4.99 26.18
CA ARG A 128 10.42 4.03 25.64
C ARG A 128 9.27 4.73 24.92
N THR A 129 8.77 5.84 25.48
CA THR A 129 7.72 6.63 24.82
C THR A 129 8.20 7.17 23.48
N ALA A 130 9.42 7.71 23.38
CA ALA A 130 9.98 8.22 22.13
C ALA A 130 10.16 7.10 21.08
N TYR A 131 10.60 5.92 21.51
CA TYR A 131 10.68 4.74 20.63
C TYR A 131 9.30 4.33 20.10
N VAL A 132 8.31 4.18 20.97
CA VAL A 132 6.95 3.82 20.55
C VAL A 132 6.33 4.90 19.67
N ARG A 133 6.61 6.19 19.90
CA ARG A 133 6.20 7.27 18.99
C ARG A 133 6.75 7.06 17.59
N ARG A 134 8.05 6.79 17.43
CA ARG A 134 8.65 6.51 16.10
C ARG A 134 7.95 5.35 15.40
N LEU A 135 7.62 4.28 16.14
CA LEU A 135 6.89 3.14 15.57
C LEU A 135 5.45 3.50 15.16
N VAL A 136 4.77 4.35 15.94
CA VAL A 136 3.43 4.84 15.62
C VAL A 136 3.49 5.75 14.39
N ASP A 137 4.44 6.68 14.33
CA ASP A 137 4.64 7.58 13.20
C ASP A 137 4.91 6.81 11.90
N GLU A 138 5.70 5.74 11.99
CA GLU A 138 5.98 4.85 10.86
C GLU A 138 4.75 4.07 10.40
N GLU A 139 3.98 3.50 11.33
CA GLU A 139 2.73 2.79 11.03
C GLU A 139 1.66 3.72 10.45
N ASP A 140 1.56 4.95 10.97
CA ASP A 140 0.61 5.96 10.49
C ASP A 140 1.02 6.45 9.09
N ARG A 141 2.32 6.62 8.83
CA ARG A 141 2.85 6.91 7.48
C ARG A 141 2.53 5.78 6.50
N GLU A 142 2.74 4.53 6.91
CA GLU A 142 2.42 3.35 6.11
C GLU A 142 0.93 3.26 5.77
N ALA A 143 0.08 3.46 6.78
CA ALA A 143 -1.36 3.49 6.62
C ALA A 143 -1.81 4.59 5.65
N GLU A 144 -1.17 5.76 5.70
CA GLU A 144 -1.46 6.87 4.80
C GLU A 144 -1.08 6.55 3.35
N VAL A 145 0.11 5.97 3.12
CA VAL A 145 0.54 5.52 1.78
C VAL A 145 -0.44 4.49 1.22
N ARG A 146 -0.83 3.50 2.03
CA ARG A 146 -1.82 2.48 1.65
C ARG A 146 -3.17 3.10 1.31
N ARG A 147 -3.67 3.99 2.16
CA ARG A 147 -4.94 4.70 1.94
C ARG A 147 -4.94 5.47 0.61
N ARG A 148 -3.83 6.13 0.26
CA ARG A 148 -3.73 6.87 -1.01
C ARG A 148 -3.69 5.95 -2.21
N TRP A 149 -3.00 4.81 -2.10
CA TRP A 149 -3.02 3.78 -3.14
C TRP A 149 -4.42 3.19 -3.33
N ASP A 150 -5.09 2.82 -2.24
CA ASP A 150 -6.46 2.29 -2.28
C ASP A 150 -7.42 3.30 -2.91
N GLY A 151 -7.30 4.58 -2.56
CA GLY A 151 -8.10 5.63 -3.19
C GLY A 151 -7.78 5.87 -4.67
N TYR A 152 -6.53 5.64 -5.12
CA TYR A 152 -6.19 5.66 -6.54
C TYR A 152 -6.82 4.48 -7.29
N GLU A 153 -6.75 3.28 -6.72
CA GLU A 153 -7.36 2.07 -7.28
C GLU A 153 -8.89 2.19 -7.38
N GLU A 154 -9.53 2.74 -6.35
CA GLU A 154 -10.97 2.99 -6.33
C GLU A 154 -11.39 3.95 -7.44
N ARG A 155 -10.66 5.06 -7.63
CA ARG A 155 -10.94 6.00 -8.74
C ARG A 155 -10.68 5.37 -10.11
N TRP A 156 -9.68 4.50 -10.23
CA TRP A 156 -9.42 3.76 -11.46
C TRP A 156 -10.58 2.81 -11.79
N ALA A 157 -11.05 2.06 -10.79
CA ALA A 157 -12.19 1.14 -10.94
C ALA A 157 -13.48 1.89 -11.29
N ASP A 158 -13.72 3.05 -10.67
CA ASP A 158 -14.85 3.93 -10.99
C ASP A 158 -14.79 4.43 -12.44
N LEU A 159 -13.64 4.96 -12.88
CA LEU A 159 -13.43 5.41 -14.25
C LEU A 159 -13.77 4.31 -15.26
N ILE A 160 -13.22 3.11 -15.10
CA ILE A 160 -13.47 1.98 -16.01
C ILE A 160 -14.94 1.55 -15.98
N SER A 161 -15.59 1.59 -14.81
CA SER A 161 -17.02 1.28 -14.69
C SER A 161 -17.92 2.30 -15.40
N ARG A 162 -17.47 3.56 -15.49
CA ARG A 162 -18.17 4.64 -16.20
C ARG A 162 -17.98 4.58 -17.71
N VAL A 163 -16.84 4.07 -18.20
CA VAL A 163 -16.56 3.85 -19.64
C VAL A 163 -17.54 2.87 -20.30
N GLY A 164 -18.34 2.12 -19.55
CA GLY A 164 -19.43 1.30 -20.12
C GLY A 164 -20.73 2.07 -20.37
N ARG A 165 -20.91 3.26 -19.80
CA ARG A 165 -22.19 3.97 -19.75
C ARG A 165 -22.36 4.91 -20.95
N GLU A 166 -23.57 4.99 -21.47
CA GLU A 166 -23.93 5.94 -22.52
C GLU A 166 -24.09 7.35 -21.95
N GLY A 167 -23.68 8.38 -22.69
CA GLY A 167 -23.82 9.78 -22.31
C GLY A 167 -22.79 10.31 -21.30
N GLU A 168 -21.92 9.46 -20.75
CA GLU A 168 -20.86 9.91 -19.86
C GLU A 168 -19.77 10.68 -20.65
N VAL A 169 -19.39 11.86 -20.14
CA VAL A 169 -18.33 12.68 -20.71
C VAL A 169 -17.18 12.75 -19.71
N PHE A 170 -15.96 12.50 -20.17
CA PHE A 170 -14.78 12.56 -19.31
C PHE A 170 -13.98 13.84 -19.53
N ARG A 171 -13.46 14.37 -18.44
CA ARG A 171 -12.59 15.55 -18.38
C ARG A 171 -11.20 15.16 -17.90
N TRP A 172 -10.26 16.08 -18.07
CA TRP A 172 -8.90 16.00 -17.55
C TRP A 172 -8.87 15.64 -16.06
N GLU A 173 -9.79 16.21 -15.30
CA GLU A 173 -9.86 16.09 -13.84
C GLU A 173 -10.44 14.75 -13.37
N ASP A 174 -11.20 14.06 -14.24
CA ASP A 174 -11.80 12.75 -13.94
C ASP A 174 -10.77 11.61 -13.98
N LEU A 175 -9.65 11.84 -14.67
CA LEU A 175 -8.60 10.84 -14.80
C LEU A 175 -7.81 10.75 -13.48
N PRO A 176 -7.69 9.56 -12.90
CA PRO A 176 -6.91 9.32 -11.68
C PRO A 176 -5.40 9.30 -12.02
N TRP A 177 -4.83 10.47 -12.24
CA TRP A 177 -3.40 10.60 -12.53
C TRP A 177 -2.52 10.06 -11.38
N PRO A 178 -1.40 9.37 -11.69
CA PRO A 178 -0.54 8.74 -10.70
C PRO A 178 0.42 9.76 -10.08
N ILE A 179 -0.12 10.74 -9.37
CA ILE A 179 0.66 11.76 -8.66
C ILE A 179 0.28 11.84 -7.19
N LEU A 180 1.22 12.29 -6.37
CA LEU A 180 0.94 12.62 -4.99
C LEU A 180 0.14 13.92 -4.94
N PRO A 181 -0.88 14.01 -4.07
CA PRO A 181 -1.48 15.30 -3.82
C PRO A 181 -0.40 16.21 -3.22
N SER A 182 -0.04 17.25 -3.95
CA SER A 182 0.84 18.28 -3.41
C SER A 182 0.16 18.78 -2.14
N THR A 183 0.82 18.64 -0.99
CA THR A 183 0.40 19.33 0.23
C THR A 183 0.69 20.80 -0.01
N THR A 184 -0.15 21.45 -0.80
CA THR A 184 -0.20 22.89 -0.91
C THR A 184 -0.75 23.33 0.44
N THR A 185 0.14 23.39 1.42
CA THR A 185 -0.08 24.17 2.63
C THR A 185 -0.25 25.58 2.10
N THR A 186 -1.49 25.93 1.77
CA THR A 186 -1.90 27.30 1.57
C THR A 186 -1.65 27.93 2.94
N ILE A 187 -0.43 28.43 3.13
CA ILE A 187 -0.06 29.32 4.21
C ILE A 187 -0.77 30.63 3.85
N THR A 188 -2.10 30.63 3.94
CA THR A 188 -2.90 31.84 4.00
C THR A 188 -2.55 32.46 5.34
N GLY A 189 -1.45 33.22 5.33
CA GLY A 189 -0.99 34.01 6.45
C GLY A 189 -1.97 35.14 6.73
N THR A 190 -3.12 34.83 7.33
CA THR A 190 -3.87 35.83 8.08
C THR A 190 -3.39 35.78 9.52
N LYS A 191 -2.32 36.54 9.75
CA LYS A 191 -1.91 36.98 11.09
C LYS A 191 -3.09 37.72 11.73
N THR A 192 -3.93 37.01 12.48
CA THR A 192 -4.72 37.65 13.54
C THR A 192 -4.33 36.99 14.84
N SER A 193 -3.38 37.64 15.49
CA SER A 193 -2.99 37.44 16.87
C SER A 193 -4.25 37.50 17.75
N SER A 194 -4.74 36.33 18.16
CA SER A 194 -5.65 36.19 19.30
C SER A 194 -5.02 35.19 20.26
N PHE A 195 -4.37 35.75 21.26
CA PHE A 195 -3.88 35.07 22.45
C PHE A 195 -5.06 34.37 23.14
N GLY A 196 -4.96 33.06 23.32
CA GLY A 196 -5.67 32.35 24.39
C GLY A 196 -6.69 31.31 23.96
N SER A 197 -6.25 30.07 23.71
CA SER A 197 -6.98 28.90 24.20
C SER A 197 -6.08 27.64 24.21
N PRO A 198 -5.71 27.09 25.38
CA PRO A 198 -4.82 25.93 25.49
C PRO A 198 -5.54 24.57 25.45
N PHE A 199 -6.81 24.50 25.02
CA PHE A 199 -7.58 23.24 25.10
C PHE A 199 -8.61 23.08 23.97
N ALA A 200 -8.19 23.23 22.72
CA ALA A 200 -9.01 22.77 21.60
C ALA A 200 -8.81 21.27 21.43
N SER A 201 -9.84 20.50 21.79
CA SER A 201 -9.92 19.07 21.50
C SER A 201 -9.58 18.82 20.04
N ASN A 202 -8.61 17.93 19.82
CA ASN A 202 -8.14 17.44 18.54
C ASN A 202 -9.23 16.57 17.88
N GLN A 203 -10.39 17.14 17.59
CA GLN A 203 -11.39 16.49 16.75
C GLN A 203 -10.84 16.50 15.33
N ASN A 204 -10.32 15.33 14.94
CA ASN A 204 -10.05 14.91 13.58
C ASN A 204 -11.29 15.16 12.70
N HIS A 205 -11.50 16.41 12.29
CA HIS A 205 -12.19 16.70 11.05
C HIS A 205 -11.32 16.08 9.98
N ARG A 206 -11.65 14.83 9.64
CA ARG A 206 -11.34 14.23 8.35
C ARG A 206 -12.02 15.12 7.31
N HIS A 207 -11.42 16.28 7.06
CA HIS A 207 -11.64 17.00 5.83
C HIS A 207 -11.40 15.95 4.76
N HIS A 208 -12.49 15.57 4.09
CA HIS A 208 -12.38 14.98 2.77
C HIS A 208 -11.61 16.01 1.95
N GLN A 209 -10.28 15.90 1.97
CA GLN A 209 -9.43 16.71 1.14
C GLN A 209 -9.88 16.36 -0.27
N LYS A 210 -10.56 17.31 -0.91
CA LYS A 210 -10.89 17.19 -2.31
C LYS A 210 -9.56 16.89 -3.00
N PRO A 211 -9.43 15.75 -3.71
CA PRO A 211 -8.16 15.34 -4.30
C PRO A 211 -7.60 16.54 -5.06
N THR A 212 -6.35 16.92 -4.77
CA THR A 212 -5.72 18.04 -5.48
C THR A 212 -5.72 17.72 -6.96
N THR A 213 -6.48 18.50 -7.71
CA THR A 213 -6.65 18.33 -9.15
C THR A 213 -5.44 18.92 -9.86
N ILE A 214 -4.75 18.11 -10.67
CA ILE A 214 -3.71 18.59 -11.59
C ILE A 214 -4.34 19.59 -12.55
N LYS A 215 -3.73 20.76 -12.71
CA LYS A 215 -4.28 21.78 -13.59
C LYS A 215 -3.82 21.63 -15.03
N SER A 216 -2.61 21.08 -15.24
CA SER A 216 -2.03 20.96 -16.57
C SER A 216 -1.23 19.67 -16.75
N PRO A 217 -1.15 19.15 -18.00
CA PRO A 217 -0.28 18.02 -18.32
C PRO A 217 1.19 18.22 -17.95
N SER A 218 1.66 19.47 -17.88
CA SER A 218 3.04 19.80 -17.49
C SER A 218 3.43 19.39 -16.07
N GLU A 219 2.46 19.21 -15.17
CA GLU A 219 2.70 18.73 -13.79
C GLU A 219 3.00 17.21 -13.73
N LEU A 220 2.71 16.47 -14.82
CA LEU A 220 3.02 15.04 -14.96
C LEU A 220 4.48 14.84 -15.34
N THR A 221 5.36 15.11 -14.37
CA THR A 221 6.79 14.87 -14.48
C THR A 221 7.15 13.43 -14.11
N LYS A 222 8.27 12.93 -14.63
CA LYS A 222 8.83 11.63 -14.21
C LYS A 222 8.98 11.53 -12.69
N HIS A 223 9.38 12.62 -12.04
CA HIS A 223 9.60 12.67 -10.59
C HIS A 223 8.30 12.56 -9.79
N SER A 224 7.24 13.28 -10.18
CA SER A 224 5.94 13.19 -9.49
C SER A 224 5.33 11.79 -9.63
N ILE A 225 5.47 11.18 -10.80
CA ILE A 225 5.00 9.81 -11.07
C ILE A 225 5.82 8.77 -10.30
N SER A 226 7.15 8.87 -10.32
CA SER A 226 8.02 7.91 -9.60
C SER A 226 7.83 8.00 -8.09
N SER A 227 7.69 9.22 -7.57
CA SER A 227 7.39 9.47 -6.16
C SER A 227 6.10 8.78 -5.74
N PHE A 228 5.02 8.95 -6.51
CA PHE A 228 3.75 8.26 -6.25
C PHE A 228 3.85 6.73 -6.32
N LEU A 229 4.43 6.18 -7.39
CA LEU A 229 4.45 4.74 -7.63
C LEU A 229 5.31 3.97 -6.62
N PHE A 230 6.42 4.57 -6.20
CA PHE A 230 7.43 3.88 -5.38
C PHE A 230 7.37 4.26 -3.91
N GLU A 231 6.49 5.17 -3.50
CA GLU A 231 6.37 5.55 -2.09
C GLU A 231 6.08 4.36 -1.17
N SER A 232 5.25 3.43 -1.65
CA SER A 232 4.94 2.18 -0.94
C SER A 232 6.11 1.19 -0.88
N LEU A 233 7.11 1.34 -1.75
CA LEU A 233 8.34 0.55 -1.70
C LEU A 233 9.36 1.13 -0.71
N SER A 234 9.20 2.40 -0.33
CA SER A 234 9.99 3.03 0.74
C SER A 234 9.49 2.68 2.14
N LEU A 235 8.56 1.73 2.26
CA LEU A 235 8.12 1.17 3.53
C LEU A 235 9.13 0.10 3.99
N PRO A 236 9.36 -0.06 5.30
CA PRO A 236 10.30 -1.06 5.80
C PRO A 236 9.97 -2.46 5.29
N GLU A 237 11.00 -3.24 4.96
CA GLU A 237 10.89 -4.60 4.42
C GLU A 237 9.99 -5.54 5.24
N ASN A 238 9.83 -5.23 6.53
CA ASN A 238 8.97 -5.93 7.48
C ASN A 238 7.50 -6.01 7.04
N VAL A 239 7.07 -5.06 6.20
CA VAL A 239 5.77 -5.03 5.54
C VAL A 239 5.99 -5.61 4.15
N ALA A 240 5.94 -6.94 4.05
CA ALA A 240 6.30 -7.72 2.87
C ALA A 240 5.55 -7.29 1.57
N ASN A 241 5.99 -6.19 0.96
CA ASN A 241 5.62 -5.81 -0.38
C ASN A 241 6.41 -6.72 -1.33
N LYS A 242 5.78 -7.84 -1.69
CA LYS A 242 6.31 -8.78 -2.70
C LYS A 242 6.39 -8.17 -4.11
N VAL A 243 5.81 -6.99 -4.30
CA VAL A 243 5.74 -6.32 -5.59
C VAL A 243 7.05 -5.57 -5.81
N THR A 244 7.80 -5.95 -6.84
CA THR A 244 9.05 -5.26 -7.18
C THR A 244 8.76 -3.91 -7.86
N ARG A 245 9.79 -3.05 -7.93
CA ARG A 245 9.73 -1.78 -8.67
C ARG A 245 9.37 -2.01 -10.15
N LYS A 246 9.99 -3.03 -10.76
CA LYS A 246 9.70 -3.50 -12.12
C LYS A 246 8.24 -3.94 -12.31
N ASP A 247 7.67 -4.68 -11.35
CA ASP A 247 6.27 -5.11 -11.41
C ASP A 247 5.30 -3.93 -11.33
N ARG A 248 5.58 -2.94 -10.47
CA ARG A 248 4.76 -1.71 -10.39
C ARG A 248 4.80 -0.92 -11.69
N ILE A 249 5.97 -0.75 -12.30
CA ILE A 249 6.12 -0.07 -13.59
C ILE A 249 5.30 -0.81 -14.65
N ARG A 250 5.46 -2.14 -14.76
CA ARG A 250 4.75 -2.96 -15.74
C ARG A 250 3.23 -2.87 -15.57
N ALA A 251 2.72 -3.07 -14.35
CA ALA A 251 1.29 -3.01 -14.07
C ALA A 251 0.71 -1.62 -14.38
N THR A 252 1.45 -0.55 -14.07
CA THR A 252 1.01 0.82 -14.37
C THR A 252 1.04 1.10 -15.87
N LEU A 253 2.07 0.64 -16.58
CA LEU A 253 2.17 0.80 -18.03
C LEU A 253 1.04 0.10 -18.77
N LEU A 254 0.64 -1.11 -18.31
CA LEU A 254 -0.50 -1.83 -18.87
C LEU A 254 -1.83 -1.09 -18.67
N ARG A 255 -2.00 -0.41 -17.53
CA ARG A 255 -3.20 0.40 -17.24
C ARG A 255 -3.28 1.65 -18.11
N TRP A 256 -2.15 2.32 -18.30
CA TRP A 256 -2.05 3.55 -19.10
C TRP A 256 -1.82 3.29 -20.59
N HIS A 257 -1.93 2.03 -21.04
CA HIS A 257 -1.78 1.69 -22.45
C HIS A 257 -2.89 2.34 -23.29
N PRO A 258 -2.58 2.96 -24.45
CA PRO A 258 -3.56 3.69 -25.26
C PRO A 258 -4.76 2.82 -25.68
N ASP A 259 -4.55 1.53 -25.92
CA ASP A 259 -5.62 0.57 -26.25
C ASP A 259 -6.70 0.48 -25.16
N LYS A 260 -6.29 0.47 -23.88
CA LYS A 260 -7.24 0.41 -22.75
C LYS A 260 -7.95 1.74 -22.53
N LEU A 261 -7.33 2.85 -22.91
CA LEU A 261 -7.87 4.20 -22.76
C LEU A 261 -8.66 4.68 -23.99
N GLY A 262 -8.76 3.89 -25.06
CA GLY A 262 -9.53 4.26 -26.26
C GLY A 262 -10.99 4.60 -25.95
N GLY A 263 -11.64 3.82 -25.08
CA GLY A 263 -13.03 4.08 -24.66
C GLY A 263 -13.20 5.33 -23.78
N VAL A 264 -12.13 5.73 -23.07
CA VAL A 264 -12.10 7.00 -22.32
C VAL A 264 -11.93 8.15 -23.30
N LEU A 265 -10.93 8.08 -24.18
CA LEU A 265 -10.59 9.11 -25.17
C LEU A 265 -11.72 9.39 -26.18
N ALA A 266 -12.56 8.40 -26.48
CA ALA A 266 -13.75 8.57 -27.31
C ALA A 266 -14.85 9.40 -26.64
N ARG A 267 -14.83 9.51 -25.31
CA ARG A 267 -15.80 10.25 -24.49
C ARG A 267 -15.26 11.57 -23.95
N VAL A 268 -14.01 11.92 -24.26
CA VAL A 268 -13.48 13.25 -23.94
C VAL A 268 -13.96 14.22 -25.01
N PRO A 269 -14.59 15.35 -24.64
CA PRO A 269 -15.14 16.28 -25.60
C PRO A 269 -14.00 16.88 -26.44
N GLU A 270 -14.20 16.91 -27.76
CA GLU A 270 -13.20 17.40 -28.71
C GLU A 270 -12.99 18.93 -28.64
N GLY A 271 -13.83 19.62 -27.85
CA GLY A 271 -13.90 21.07 -27.84
C GLY A 271 -14.73 21.54 -29.02
N SER A 272 -16.05 21.47 -28.90
CA SER A 272 -16.96 22.18 -29.80
C SER A 272 -16.87 23.67 -29.46
N GLY A 273 -15.81 24.32 -29.97
CA GLY A 273 -15.70 25.76 -29.99
C GLY A 273 -16.74 26.34 -30.94
N ASP A 274 -18.01 26.29 -30.56
CA ASP A 274 -19.10 26.92 -31.32
C ASP A 274 -19.17 28.44 -31.06
N GLY A 275 -18.15 29.00 -30.40
CA GLY A 275 -17.97 30.43 -30.20
C GLY A 275 -17.19 31.04 -31.37
N ASP A 276 -17.93 31.53 -32.36
CA ASP A 276 -17.52 32.40 -33.47
C ASP A 276 -16.84 33.71 -33.00
N GLY A 277 -15.64 33.59 -32.42
CA GLY A 277 -15.01 34.69 -31.70
C GLY A 277 -13.49 34.63 -31.66
N GLY A 278 -12.84 34.40 -32.81
CA GLY A 278 -11.53 34.95 -33.19
C GLY A 278 -10.37 34.94 -32.18
N SER A 279 -10.34 34.03 -31.21
CA SER A 279 -9.22 33.95 -30.24
C SER A 279 -8.22 32.89 -30.71
N GLU A 280 -7.25 33.34 -31.51
CA GLU A 280 -6.13 32.54 -32.06
C GLU A 280 -5.12 32.01 -31.00
N GLY A 281 -5.41 32.14 -29.70
CA GLY A 281 -4.58 31.62 -28.62
C GLY A 281 -4.99 30.20 -28.22
N GLY A 282 -4.85 29.25 -29.14
CA GLY A 282 -5.32 27.86 -29.03
C GLY A 282 -4.78 27.11 -27.81
N GLU A 283 -5.55 27.13 -26.73
CA GLU A 283 -5.43 26.13 -25.66
C GLU A 283 -6.11 24.86 -26.16
N GLY A 284 -5.33 23.84 -26.52
CA GLY A 284 -5.83 22.58 -27.08
C GLY A 284 -7.00 22.05 -26.25
N GLY A 285 -8.08 21.68 -26.94
CA GLY A 285 -9.31 21.19 -26.31
C GLY A 285 -9.05 20.05 -25.32
N GLU A 286 -10.03 19.76 -24.47
CA GLU A 286 -9.90 18.80 -23.36
C GLU A 286 -9.27 17.46 -23.79
N ARG A 287 -9.64 16.97 -24.98
CA ARG A 287 -9.09 15.76 -25.57
C ARG A 287 -7.59 15.83 -25.83
N VAL A 288 -7.08 16.97 -26.27
CA VAL A 288 -5.65 17.21 -26.47
C VAL A 288 -4.93 17.16 -25.14
N LYS A 289 -5.46 17.83 -24.10
CA LYS A 289 -4.89 17.79 -22.75
C LYS A 289 -4.80 16.37 -22.21
N VAL A 290 -5.90 15.61 -22.29
CA VAL A 290 -5.94 14.20 -21.84
C VAL A 290 -4.93 13.34 -22.60
N LYS A 291 -4.86 13.46 -23.91
CA LYS A 291 -3.91 12.70 -24.73
C LYS A 291 -2.46 13.04 -24.36
N GLU A 292 -2.13 14.32 -24.22
CA GLU A 292 -0.79 14.76 -23.79
C GLU A 292 -0.46 14.19 -22.40
N GLY A 293 -1.40 14.22 -21.46
CA GLY A 293 -1.18 13.65 -20.13
C GLY A 293 -0.90 12.15 -20.15
N ILE A 294 -1.66 11.37 -20.94
CA ILE A 294 -1.43 9.94 -21.11
C ILE A 294 -0.04 9.69 -21.70
N GLU A 295 0.33 10.41 -22.76
CA GLU A 295 1.64 10.32 -23.40
C GLU A 295 2.78 10.63 -22.41
N ARG A 296 2.63 11.67 -21.58
CA ARG A 296 3.60 12.01 -20.54
C ARG A 296 3.74 10.91 -19.50
N VAL A 297 2.63 10.31 -19.04
CA VAL A 297 2.67 9.19 -18.09
C VAL A 297 3.39 7.99 -18.71
N VAL A 298 3.05 7.62 -19.94
CA VAL A 298 3.66 6.48 -20.65
C VAL A 298 5.16 6.71 -20.84
N MET A 299 5.56 7.89 -21.32
CA MET A 299 6.98 8.24 -21.52
C MET A 299 7.76 8.24 -20.20
N ALA A 300 7.17 8.75 -19.12
CA ALA A 300 7.77 8.67 -17.79
C ALA A 300 7.95 7.23 -17.32
N LEU A 301 6.94 6.37 -17.50
CA LEU A 301 7.01 4.95 -17.13
C LEU A 301 8.07 4.18 -17.93
N MET A 302 8.19 4.46 -19.23
CA MET A 302 9.24 3.87 -20.07
C MET A 302 10.63 4.28 -19.58
N ALA A 303 10.85 5.57 -19.30
CA ALA A 303 12.11 6.06 -18.76
C ALA A 303 12.46 5.41 -17.41
N LEU A 304 11.48 5.24 -16.51
CA LEU A 304 11.68 4.54 -15.24
C LEU A 304 12.01 3.06 -15.43
N GLY A 305 11.40 2.41 -16.44
CA GLY A 305 11.71 1.03 -16.79
C GLY A 305 13.12 0.84 -17.31
N ASP A 306 13.65 1.80 -18.07
CA ASP A 306 15.03 1.76 -18.57
C ASP A 306 16.05 2.05 -17.47
N GLU A 307 15.77 2.97 -16.54
CA GLU A 307 16.58 3.18 -15.34
C GLU A 307 16.69 1.89 -14.50
N GLU A 308 15.59 1.16 -14.34
CA GLU A 308 15.57 -0.10 -13.59
C GLU A 308 16.42 -1.18 -14.27
N LYS A 309 16.36 -1.29 -15.61
CA LYS A 309 17.20 -2.23 -16.38
C LYS A 309 18.68 -1.87 -16.29
N CYS A 310 19.02 -0.58 -16.22
CA CYS A 310 20.39 -0.13 -16.03
C CYS A 310 20.90 -0.46 -14.62
N ALA A 311 20.06 -0.29 -13.59
CA ALA A 311 20.40 -0.63 -12.21
C ALA A 311 20.62 -2.14 -12.01
N GLU A 312 19.89 -3.01 -12.73
CA GLU A 312 20.05 -4.47 -12.67
C GLU A 312 21.38 -4.97 -13.30
N LYS A 313 22.01 -4.16 -14.16
CA LYS A 313 23.27 -4.50 -14.85
C LYS A 313 24.53 -3.95 -14.18
N ALA A 314 24.38 -3.00 -13.27
CA ALA A 314 25.48 -2.34 -12.56
C ALA A 314 25.92 -3.17 -11.35
#